data_AF-A0A645JDX1-F1
#
_entry.id   AF-A0A645JDX1-F1
#
_cell.length_a   1.000
_cell.length_b   1.000
_cell.length_c   1.000
_cell.angle_alpha   90.00
_cell.angle_beta   90.00
_cell.angle_gamma   90.00
#
_symmetry.space_group_name_H-M   'P 1'
#
loop_
_entity.id
_entity.type
_entity.pdbx_description
1 polymer ?
#
loop_
_entity_poly.entity_id
_entity_poly.type
_entity_poly.pdbx_seq_one_letter_code
_entity_poly.pdbx_strand_id
1 'polypeptide(L)' 'MLTGGGAFLKGLDRLIHKETHMPVHIAESPLDCVAIGAGKALDNLDKMGRK' A
#
# COMPACT_ATOMS: atom_id res chain seq x y z
N MET A 1 4.70 5.06 0.24
CA MET A 1 3.23 4.85 0.24
C MET A 1 2.88 4.02 1.47
N LEU A 2 1.94 4.46 2.29
CA LEU A 2 1.47 3.77 3.49
C LEU A 2 0.06 3.24 3.23
N THR A 3 -0.17 1.97 3.56
CA THR A 3 -1.43 1.25 3.31
C THR A 3 -1.81 0.39 4.53
N GLY A 4 -2.96 -0.25 4.48
CA GLY A 4 -3.50 -1.08 5.56
C GLY A 4 -4.10 -0.28 6.71
N GLY A 5 -4.72 -0.97 7.66
CA GLY A 5 -5.36 -0.32 8.81
C GLY A 5 -4.37 0.41 9.73
N GLY A 6 -3.11 -0.02 9.76
CA GLY A 6 -2.04 0.66 10.49
C GLY A 6 -1.79 2.10 10.01
N ALA A 7 -2.15 2.43 8.76
CA ALA A 7 -2.01 3.78 8.23
C ALA A 7 -2.87 4.83 8.96
N PHE A 8 -3.90 4.42 9.71
CA PHE A 8 -4.74 5.31 10.51
C PHE A 8 -4.17 5.62 11.90
N LEU A 9 -3.06 4.99 12.29
CA LEU A 9 -2.39 5.35 13.53
C LEU A 9 -1.90 6.80 13.45
N LYS A 10 -2.41 7.62 14.36
CA LYS A 10 -2.15 9.06 14.38
C LYS A 10 -0.65 9.34 14.44
N GLY A 11 -0.12 9.97 13.39
CA GLY A 11 1.27 10.39 13.30
C GLY A 11 2.26 9.31 12.87
N LEU A 12 1.81 8.13 12.46
CA LEU A 12 2.69 7.09 11.94
C LEU A 12 3.41 7.54 10.65
N ASP A 13 2.68 8.23 9.76
CA ASP A 13 3.22 8.87 8.57
C ASP A 13 4.37 9.85 8.89
N ARG A 14 4.18 10.69 9.92
CA ARG A 14 5.18 11.65 10.39
C ARG A 14 6.39 10.98 11.00
N LEU A 15 6.19 9.92 11.78
CA LEU A 15 7.28 9.14 12.37
C LEU A 15 8.14 8.53 11.28
N ILE A 16 7.53 7.84 10.31
CA ILE A 16 8.27 7.24 9.18
C ILE A 16 9.02 8.32 8.40
N HIS A 17 8.39 9.46 8.12
CA HIS A 17 9.05 10.58 7.44
C HIS A 17 10.28 11.08 8.22
N LYS A 18 10.14 11.27 9.53
CA LYS A 18 11.23 11.74 10.41
C LYS A 18 12.42 10.78 10.41
N GLU A 19 12.18 9.48 10.53
CA GLU A 19 13.25 8.49 10.63
C GLU A 19 13.92 8.21 9.27
N THR A 20 13.13 8.20 8.20
CA THR A 20 13.64 7.83 6.87
C THR A 20 14.09 9.03 6.03
N HIS A 21 13.65 10.25 6.38
CA HIS A 21 13.78 11.46 5.56
C HIS A 21 13.16 11.33 4.16
N MET A 22 12.31 10.32 3.95
CA MET A 22 11.64 10.07 2.67
C MET A 22 10.21 10.61 2.69
N PRO A 23 9.66 11.04 1.54
CA PRO A 23 8.25 11.39 1.43
C PRO A 23 7.34 10.20 1.79
N VAL A 24 6.34 10.46 2.64
CA VAL A 24 5.34 9.47 3.04
C VAL A 24 3.97 9.96 2.59
N HIS A 25 3.26 9.10 1.86
CA HIS A 25 1.91 9.36 1.36
C HIS A 25 1.02 8.21 1.81
N ILE A 26 -0.16 8.53 2.35
CA ILE A 26 -1.19 7.54 2.68
C ILE A 26 -2.02 7.30 1.41
N ALA A 27 -2.31 6.04 1.10
CA ALA A 27 -3.19 5.71 -0.02
C ALA A 27 -4.62 6.23 0.22
N GLU A 28 -5.37 6.54 -0.85
CA GLU A 28 -6.76 7.04 -0.74
C GLU A 28 -7.70 6.03 -0.06
N SER A 29 -7.51 4.73 -0.34
CA SER A 29 -8.29 3.63 0.26
C SER A 29 -7.36 2.58 0.87
N PRO A 30 -6.70 2.88 2.01
CA PRO A 30 -5.61 2.06 2.53
C PRO A 30 -6.06 0.67 3.00
N LEU A 31 -7.32 0.50 3.42
CA LEU A 31 -7.89 -0.80 3.81
C LEU A 31 -8.11 -1.73 2.62
N ASP A 32 -8.51 -1.16 1.47
CA ASP A 32 -8.94 -1.94 0.32
C ASP A 32 -7.78 -2.30 -0.61
N CYS A 33 -6.62 -1.66 -0.45
CA CYS A 33 -5.44 -1.86 -1.30
C CYS A 33 -5.09 -3.34 -1.52
N VAL A 34 -5.19 -4.17 -0.49
CA VAL A 34 -4.84 -5.60 -0.58
C VAL A 34 -5.87 -6.37 -1.42
N ALA A 35 -7.16 -6.21 -1.12
CA ALA A 35 -8.22 -6.90 -1.84
C ALA A 35 -8.31 -6.46 -3.31
N ILE A 36 -8.20 -5.15 -3.56
CA ILE A 36 -8.17 -4.59 -4.93
C ILE A 36 -6.94 -5.09 -5.67
N GLY A 37 -5.77 -5.10 -5.02
CA GLY A 37 -4.52 -5.60 -5.62
C GLY A 37 -4.61 -7.08 -5.99
N ALA A 38 -5.19 -7.90 -5.12
CA ALA A 38 -5.44 -9.31 -5.37
C ALA A 38 -6.39 -9.53 -6.57
N GLY A 39 -7.50 -8.79 -6.64
CA GLY A 39 -8.40 -8.82 -7.79
C GLY A 39 -7.70 -8.45 -9.11
N LYS A 40 -6.94 -7.35 -9.11
CA LYS A 40 -6.15 -6.92 -10.27
C LYS A 40 -5.10 -7.94 -10.70
N ALA A 41 -4.53 -8.68 -9.76
CA ALA A 41 -3.58 -9.74 -10.07
C ALA A 41 -4.27 -10.90 -10.82
N LEU A 42 -5.50 -11.24 -10.44
CA LEU A 42 -6.31 -12.24 -11.16
C LEU A 42 -6.56 -11.82 -12.62
N ASP A 43 -6.82 -10.54 -12.88
CA ASP A 43 -6.98 -10.02 -14.25
C ASP A 43 -5.69 -10.09 -15.09
N ASN A 44 -4.53 -10.27 -14.45
CA ASN A 44 -3.22 -10.32 -15.11
C ASN A 44 -2.55 -11.70 -14.97
N LEU A 45 -3.31 -12.76 -14.67
CA LEU A 45 -2.78 -14.12 -14.49
C LEU A 45 -1.91 -14.57 -15.67
N ASP A 46 -2.33 -14.26 -16.90
CA ASP A 46 -1.59 -14.63 -18.13
C ASP A 46 -0.19 -14.00 -18.20
N LYS A 47 0.01 -12.86 -17.53
CA LYS A 47 1.30 -12.16 -17.43
C LYS A 47 2.12 -12.62 -16.22
N MET A 48 1.46 -13.23 -15.23
CA MET A 48 2.09 -13.73 -14.00
C MET A 48 2.68 -15.14 -14.18
N GLY A 49 2.34 -15.83 -15.27
CA GLY A 49 2.80 -17.18 -15.58
C GLY A 49 3.44 -17.33 -16.97
N ARG A 50 4.70 -16.89 -17.10
CA ARG A 50 5.66 -17.49 -18.04
C ARG A 50 7.00 -17.66 -17.30
N LYS A 51 7.23 -18.86 -16.80
CA LYS A 51 8.58 -19.39 -16.59
C LYS A 51 8.95 -20.21 -17.82
#